data_AF-A0A933EMS0-F1
#
_entry.id   AF-A0A933EMS0-F1
#
_cell.length_a   1.000
_cell.length_b   1.000
_cell.length_c   1.000
_cell.angle_alpha   90.00
_cell.angle_beta   90.00
_cell.angle_gamma   90.00
#
_symmetry.space_group_name_H-M   'P 1'
#
loop_
_entity.id
_entity.type
_entity.pdbx_description
1 polymer ?
#
loop_
_entity_poly.entity_id
_entity_poly.type
_entity_poly.pdbx_seq_one_letter_code
_entity_poly.pdbx_strand_id
1 'polypeptide(L)'
;HFQQAFKILELWGFPQAAKCYHLAYGTVSLPEGAMSSRKGNVIFFTDLADEAYRRVQAVIAEKNPGLTPERRDEVSRQIGLGAIAYTMLSVDNTKDIVFDWDSALSFDGQTAPYIQTAHVRANSILRKAGAVPPEASFDYPLTAHEVELIDLLSRFPAVVQQAALEYKPLHMATYVYELARAFHSFYHAAQVLAAESEQIKNARLRLVAATRQTLANGLRLLDIQAPEVM
;
A
#
# COMPACT_ATOMS: atom_id res chain seq x y z
N HIS A 1 -15.68 27.43 -10.49
CA HIS A 1 -14.91 28.39 -9.68
C HIS A 1 -13.42 28.41 -10.07
N PHE A 2 -12.63 27.36 -9.81
CA PHE A 2 -11.17 27.38 -10.11
C PHE A 2 -10.83 27.68 -11.58
N GLN A 3 -11.58 27.14 -12.54
CA GLN A 3 -11.40 27.47 -13.96
C GLN A 3 -11.53 28.99 -14.24
N GLN A 4 -12.45 29.69 -13.56
CA GLN A 4 -12.61 31.13 -13.70
C GLN A 4 -11.43 31.88 -13.07
N ALA A 5 -11.01 31.47 -11.87
CA ALA A 5 -9.86 32.06 -11.19
C ALA A 5 -8.57 31.92 -12.01
N PHE A 6 -8.31 30.75 -12.58
CA PHE A 6 -7.15 30.50 -13.43
C PHE A 6 -7.20 31.35 -14.70
N LYS A 7 -8.40 31.51 -15.29
CA LYS A 7 -8.56 32.36 -16.48
C LYS A 7 -8.33 33.84 -16.20
N ILE A 8 -8.73 34.33 -15.03
CA ILE A 8 -8.47 35.72 -14.63
C ILE A 8 -6.95 35.96 -14.48
N LEU A 9 -6.23 35.05 -13.83
CA LEU A 9 -4.77 35.13 -13.69
C LEU A 9 -4.06 35.15 -15.05
N GLU A 10 -4.50 34.30 -15.98
CA GLU A 10 -3.99 34.27 -17.35
C GLU A 10 -4.21 35.62 -18.05
N LEU A 11 -5.42 36.18 -18.00
CA LEU A 11 -5.76 37.45 -18.65
C LEU A 11 -5.04 38.67 -18.04
N TRP A 12 -4.68 38.61 -16.77
CA TRP A 12 -3.84 39.61 -16.11
C TRP A 12 -2.35 39.49 -16.42
N GLY A 13 -1.94 38.46 -17.18
CA GLY A 13 -0.57 38.28 -17.61
C GLY A 13 0.33 37.59 -16.59
N PHE A 14 -0.22 36.82 -15.64
CA PHE A 14 0.57 36.00 -14.72
C PHE A 14 1.00 34.69 -15.41
N PRO A 15 2.31 34.48 -15.70
CA PRO A 15 2.76 33.28 -16.42
C PRO A 15 2.51 31.98 -15.64
N GLN A 16 2.39 32.05 -14.32
CA GLN A 16 2.13 30.91 -13.44
C GLN A 16 0.73 30.31 -13.65
N ALA A 17 -0.20 31.04 -14.26
CA ALA A 17 -1.53 30.53 -14.59
C ALA A 17 -1.47 29.24 -15.44
N ALA A 18 -0.44 29.10 -16.29
CA ALA A 18 -0.20 27.90 -17.08
C ALA A 18 0.16 26.64 -16.24
N LYS A 19 0.52 26.83 -14.97
CA LYS A 19 0.83 25.74 -14.02
C LYS A 19 -0.34 25.45 -13.07
N CYS A 20 -1.42 26.22 -13.13
CA CYS A 20 -2.59 26.00 -12.29
C CYS A 20 -3.33 24.72 -12.74
N TYR A 21 -3.43 23.77 -11.82
CA TYR A 21 -4.15 22.52 -12.03
C TYR A 21 -5.13 22.29 -10.88
N HIS A 22 -6.37 21.93 -11.21
CA HIS A 22 -7.38 21.57 -10.22
C HIS A 22 -7.47 20.05 -10.15
N LEU A 23 -6.80 19.46 -9.15
CA LEU A 23 -6.93 18.05 -8.82
C LEU A 23 -8.27 17.84 -8.09
N ALA A 24 -9.35 17.69 -8.84
CA ALA A 24 -10.68 17.47 -8.29
C ALA A 24 -10.72 16.16 -7.50
N TYR A 25 -11.53 16.11 -6.45
CA TYR A 25 -11.76 14.87 -5.71
C TYR A 25 -13.24 14.67 -5.38
N GLY A 26 -13.66 13.41 -5.24
CA GLY A 26 -14.99 13.01 -4.82
C GLY A 26 -15.20 13.16 -3.32
N THR A 27 -16.43 12.97 -2.88
CA THR A 27 -16.81 13.06 -1.47
C THR A 27 -16.63 11.73 -0.74
N VAL A 28 -16.48 11.79 0.58
CA VAL A 28 -16.42 10.61 1.45
C VAL A 28 -17.68 10.57 2.31
N SER A 29 -18.34 9.43 2.34
CA SER A 29 -19.44 9.10 3.24
C SER A 29 -19.15 7.82 4.02
N LEU A 30 -19.91 7.57 5.08
CA LEU A 30 -19.95 6.26 5.74
C LEU A 30 -21.21 5.49 5.26
N PRO A 31 -21.31 4.17 5.52
CA PRO A 31 -22.50 3.38 5.24
C PRO A 31 -23.79 3.97 5.82
N GLU A 32 -23.69 4.65 6.97
CA GLU A 32 -24.82 5.30 7.64
C GLU A 32 -25.27 6.60 6.95
N GLY A 33 -24.46 7.13 6.03
CA GLY A 33 -24.78 8.29 5.21
C GLY A 33 -23.66 9.33 5.11
N ALA A 34 -23.95 10.39 4.36
CA ALA A 34 -23.02 11.50 4.17
C ALA A 34 -22.94 12.41 5.41
N MET A 35 -21.75 12.99 5.62
CA MET A 35 -21.54 14.01 6.65
C MET A 35 -22.39 15.26 6.37
N SER A 36 -22.95 15.86 7.42
CA SER A 36 -23.74 17.08 7.34
C SER A 36 -23.56 17.95 8.57
N SER A 37 -22.87 19.08 8.39
CA SER A 37 -22.73 20.11 9.44
C SER A 37 -24.08 20.69 9.86
N ARG A 38 -25.04 20.83 8.92
CA ARG A 38 -26.39 21.33 9.22
C ARG A 38 -27.21 20.38 10.08
N LYS A 39 -26.97 19.06 9.98
CA LYS A 39 -27.62 18.04 10.82
C LYS A 39 -26.79 17.65 12.05
N GLY A 40 -25.62 18.28 12.26
CA GLY A 40 -24.70 17.96 13.35
C GLY A 40 -23.94 16.64 13.21
N ASN A 41 -24.04 15.95 12.06
CA ASN A 41 -23.35 14.68 11.81
C ASN A 41 -22.03 14.95 11.08
N VAL A 42 -21.02 15.43 11.81
CA VAL A 42 -19.66 15.66 11.30
C VAL A 42 -18.75 14.62 11.93
N ILE A 43 -17.99 13.91 11.09
CA ILE A 43 -17.02 12.92 11.56
C ILE A 43 -15.65 13.59 11.50
N PHE A 44 -15.02 13.77 12.66
CA PHE A 44 -13.68 14.31 12.70
C PHE A 44 -12.68 13.23 12.32
N PHE A 45 -11.58 13.64 11.68
CA PHE A 45 -10.48 12.74 11.38
C PHE A 45 -9.90 12.09 12.64
N THR A 46 -9.89 12.79 13.78
CA THR A 46 -9.46 12.24 15.07
C THR A 46 -10.32 11.05 15.48
N ASP A 47 -11.65 11.18 15.39
CA ASP A 47 -12.58 10.11 15.74
C ASP A 47 -12.42 8.91 14.79
N LEU A 48 -12.21 9.20 13.50
CA LEU A 48 -11.91 8.18 12.49
C LEU A 48 -10.61 7.44 12.82
N ALA A 49 -9.52 8.16 13.11
CA ALA A 49 -8.23 7.57 13.40
C ALA A 49 -8.24 6.74 14.71
N ASP A 50 -8.90 7.24 15.75
CA ASP A 50 -9.04 6.53 17.03
C ASP A 50 -9.87 5.24 16.88
N GLU A 51 -10.91 5.27 16.06
CA GLU A 51 -11.73 4.10 15.75
C GLU A 51 -10.94 3.05 14.95
N ALA A 52 -10.17 3.47 13.94
CA ALA A 52 -9.28 2.59 13.19
C ALA A 52 -8.28 1.90 14.13
N TYR A 53 -7.64 2.69 14.99
CA TYR A 53 -6.68 2.20 15.98
C TYR A 53 -7.31 1.17 16.92
N ARG A 54 -8.49 1.46 17.48
CA ARG A 54 -9.21 0.58 18.40
C ARG A 54 -9.55 -0.77 17.75
N ARG A 55 -10.02 -0.76 16.50
CA ARG A 55 -10.34 -1.98 15.74
C ARG A 55 -9.09 -2.81 15.46
N VAL A 56 -8.02 -2.18 14.99
CA VAL A 56 -6.76 -2.90 14.70
C VAL A 56 -6.14 -3.47 15.97
N GLN A 57 -6.16 -2.75 17.09
CA GLN A 57 -5.67 -3.23 18.38
C GLN A 57 -6.29 -4.58 18.76
N ALA A 58 -7.61 -4.71 18.59
CA ALA A 58 -8.32 -5.95 18.88
C ALA A 58 -7.84 -7.10 17.97
N VAL A 59 -7.69 -6.84 16.67
CA VAL A 59 -7.25 -7.85 15.70
C VAL A 59 -5.80 -8.29 15.93
N ILE A 60 -4.90 -7.36 16.24
CA ILE A 60 -3.49 -7.67 16.51
C ILE A 60 -3.33 -8.40 17.84
N ALA A 61 -4.10 -8.05 18.87
CA ALA A 61 -4.08 -8.75 20.14
C ALA A 61 -4.46 -10.25 19.99
N GLU A 62 -5.38 -10.56 19.06
CA GLU A 62 -5.75 -11.93 18.74
C GLU A 62 -4.70 -12.65 17.89
N LYS A 63 -4.21 -12.01 16.81
CA LYS A 63 -3.27 -12.64 15.86
C LYS A 63 -1.85 -12.80 16.42
N ASN A 64 -1.41 -11.88 17.26
CA ASN A 64 -0.04 -11.85 17.79
C ASN A 64 -0.01 -11.43 19.27
N PRO A 65 -0.49 -12.32 20.17
CA PRO A 65 -0.64 -12.00 21.60
C PRO A 65 0.69 -11.73 22.29
N GLY A 66 1.81 -12.17 21.71
CA GLY A 66 3.16 -12.01 22.25
C GLY A 66 3.81 -10.65 22.00
N LEU A 67 3.18 -9.75 21.24
CA LEU A 67 3.69 -8.39 21.06
C LEU A 67 3.62 -7.59 22.36
N THR A 68 4.68 -6.82 22.64
CA THR A 68 4.68 -5.87 23.76
C THR A 68 3.61 -4.79 23.54
N PRO A 69 3.06 -4.19 24.61
CA PRO A 69 2.06 -3.14 24.48
C PRO A 69 2.51 -1.98 23.58
N GLU A 70 3.78 -1.57 23.67
CA GLU A 70 4.34 -0.47 22.89
C GLU A 70 4.41 -0.83 21.40
N ARG A 71 4.88 -2.04 21.08
CA ARG A 71 4.96 -2.47 19.68
C ARG A 71 3.59 -2.70 19.09
N ARG A 72 2.63 -3.15 19.90
CA ARG A 72 1.23 -3.28 19.49
C ARG A 72 0.63 -1.92 19.16
N ASP A 73 0.83 -0.91 20.01
CA ASP A 73 0.39 0.48 19.73
C ASP A 73 0.95 1.01 18.41
N GLU A 74 2.26 0.88 18.20
CA GLU A 74 2.91 1.31 16.96
C GLU A 74 2.33 0.62 15.72
N VAL A 75 2.26 -0.71 15.72
CA VAL A 75 1.74 -1.50 14.60
C VAL A 75 0.27 -1.18 14.34
N SER A 76 -0.55 -1.02 15.40
CA SER A 76 -1.96 -0.69 15.23
C SER A 76 -2.17 0.69 14.58
N ARG A 77 -1.35 1.69 14.91
CA ARG A 77 -1.40 2.99 14.23
C ARG A 77 -1.00 2.89 12.77
N GLN A 78 0.07 2.15 12.47
CA GLN A 78 0.56 1.95 11.09
C GLN A 78 -0.48 1.31 10.18
N ILE A 79 -1.17 0.29 10.68
CA ILE A 79 -2.21 -0.43 9.94
C ILE A 79 -3.47 0.43 9.82
N GLY A 80 -3.92 1.05 10.91
CA GLY A 80 -5.16 1.83 10.93
C GLY A 80 -5.10 3.04 10.00
N LEU A 81 -4.03 3.84 10.10
CA LEU A 81 -3.81 4.97 9.19
C LEU A 81 -3.54 4.51 7.77
N GLY A 82 -2.80 3.40 7.60
CA GLY A 82 -2.55 2.81 6.30
C GLY A 82 -3.83 2.38 5.59
N ALA A 83 -4.79 1.79 6.31
CA ALA A 83 -6.09 1.40 5.78
C ALA A 83 -6.89 2.61 5.31
N ILE A 84 -6.96 3.68 6.11
CA ILE A 84 -7.63 4.92 5.72
C ILE A 84 -6.98 5.50 4.45
N ALA A 85 -5.66 5.68 4.45
CA ALA A 85 -4.94 6.25 3.32
C ALA A 85 -5.12 5.41 2.05
N TYR A 86 -4.98 4.08 2.16
CA TYR A 86 -5.13 3.18 1.03
C TYR A 86 -6.53 3.24 0.42
N THR A 87 -7.60 3.18 1.25
CA THR A 87 -8.98 3.27 0.74
C THR A 87 -9.24 4.56 -0.03
N MET A 88 -8.65 5.68 0.41
CA MET A 88 -8.77 6.96 -0.30
C MET A 88 -7.97 6.99 -1.61
N LEU A 89 -6.81 6.35 -1.64
CA LEU A 89 -5.88 6.39 -2.79
C LEU A 89 -6.12 5.26 -3.80
N SER A 90 -6.86 4.21 -3.44
CA SER A 90 -7.17 3.05 -4.28
C SER A 90 -8.41 3.23 -5.15
N VAL A 91 -8.91 4.46 -5.28
CA VAL A 91 -9.99 4.83 -6.20
C VAL A 91 -9.56 6.00 -7.08
N ASP A 92 -10.23 6.19 -8.22
CA ASP A 92 -10.01 7.41 -9.01
C ASP A 92 -10.43 8.62 -8.18
N ASN A 93 -9.58 9.65 -8.16
CA ASN A 93 -9.77 10.81 -7.29
C ASN A 93 -11.15 11.44 -7.48
N THR A 94 -11.73 11.39 -8.67
CA THR A 94 -13.04 11.99 -8.96
C THR A 94 -14.25 11.19 -8.48
N LYS A 95 -14.06 9.97 -7.98
CA LYS A 95 -15.15 9.12 -7.50
C LYS A 95 -15.46 9.36 -6.03
N ASP A 96 -16.75 9.33 -5.70
CA ASP A 96 -17.19 9.29 -4.31
C ASP A 96 -16.81 7.96 -3.65
N ILE A 97 -16.53 8.00 -2.34
CA ILE A 97 -16.13 6.85 -1.53
C ILE A 97 -17.16 6.64 -0.43
N VAL A 98 -17.68 5.42 -0.32
CA VAL A 98 -18.36 4.94 0.88
C VAL A 98 -17.34 4.17 1.70
N PHE A 99 -16.85 4.79 2.78
CA PHE A 99 -15.80 4.23 3.61
C PHE A 99 -16.38 3.24 4.61
N ASP A 100 -16.06 1.95 4.44
CA ASP A 100 -16.48 0.87 5.31
C ASP A 100 -15.29 0.30 6.09
N TRP A 101 -15.46 0.20 7.41
CA TRP A 101 -14.39 -0.24 8.32
C TRP A 101 -13.96 -1.68 8.10
N ASP A 102 -14.93 -2.57 7.93
CA ASP A 102 -14.68 -4.00 7.85
C ASP A 102 -13.95 -4.33 6.54
N SER A 103 -14.34 -3.65 5.45
CA SER A 103 -13.63 -3.71 4.17
C SER A 103 -12.23 -3.10 4.26
N ALA A 104 -12.08 -1.90 4.83
CA ALA A 104 -10.79 -1.21 4.87
C ALA A 104 -9.73 -1.94 5.71
N LEU A 105 -10.15 -2.59 6.80
CA LEU A 105 -9.28 -3.31 7.73
C LEU A 105 -9.16 -4.82 7.43
N SER A 106 -9.80 -5.30 6.36
CA SER A 106 -9.72 -6.69 5.95
C SER A 106 -8.28 -7.09 5.61
N PHE A 107 -7.90 -8.31 5.99
CA PHE A 107 -6.62 -8.93 5.60
C PHE A 107 -6.70 -9.65 4.25
N ASP A 108 -7.86 -9.59 3.60
CA ASP A 108 -8.15 -10.15 2.29
C ASP A 108 -8.61 -9.04 1.34
N GLY A 109 -8.29 -9.20 0.05
CA GLY A 109 -8.69 -8.26 -1.00
C GLY A 109 -7.74 -7.06 -1.13
N GLN A 110 -8.22 -6.02 -1.82
CA GLN A 110 -7.44 -4.84 -2.15
C GLN A 110 -7.42 -3.86 -0.97
N THR A 111 -6.60 -4.15 0.03
CA THR A 111 -6.51 -3.37 1.29
C THR A 111 -5.06 -3.13 1.73
N ALA A 112 -4.84 -2.12 2.58
CA ALA A 112 -3.51 -1.88 3.14
C ALA A 112 -3.00 -3.05 4.00
N PRO A 113 -3.80 -3.65 4.91
CA PRO A 113 -3.36 -4.78 5.71
C PRO A 113 -2.91 -6.00 4.87
N TYR A 114 -3.58 -6.27 3.73
CA TYR A 114 -3.19 -7.33 2.80
C TYR A 114 -1.78 -7.11 2.24
N ILE A 115 -1.48 -5.87 1.82
CA ILE A 115 -0.20 -5.47 1.23
C ILE A 115 0.91 -5.44 2.30
N GLN A 116 0.63 -4.86 3.47
CA GLN A 116 1.55 -4.83 4.60
C GLN A 116 1.91 -6.25 5.07
N THR A 117 0.96 -7.20 5.01
CA THR A 117 1.23 -8.61 5.31
C THR A 117 2.26 -9.22 4.35
N ALA A 118 2.23 -8.88 3.06
CA ALA A 118 3.26 -9.33 2.11
C ALA A 118 4.65 -8.81 2.51
N HIS A 119 4.75 -7.53 2.92
CA HIS A 119 5.99 -6.95 3.41
C HIS A 119 6.50 -7.65 4.68
N VAL A 120 5.64 -7.91 5.66
CA VAL A 120 5.98 -8.64 6.90
C VAL A 120 6.46 -10.07 6.60
N ARG A 121 5.81 -10.77 5.68
CA ARG A 121 6.23 -12.12 5.26
C ARG A 121 7.62 -12.10 4.61
N ALA A 122 7.87 -11.14 3.73
CA ALA A 122 9.19 -10.96 3.14
C ALA A 122 10.26 -10.69 4.22
N ASN A 123 10.00 -9.78 5.16
CA ASN A 123 10.89 -9.54 6.31
C ASN A 123 11.17 -10.80 7.12
N SER A 124 10.14 -11.60 7.40
CA SER A 124 10.26 -12.85 8.15
C SER A 124 11.17 -13.86 7.45
N ILE A 125 11.02 -14.04 6.12
CA ILE A 125 11.88 -14.92 5.32
C ILE A 125 13.33 -14.47 5.39
N LEU A 126 13.59 -13.18 5.13
CA LEU A 126 14.95 -12.64 5.08
C LEU A 126 15.63 -12.72 6.46
N ARG A 127 14.89 -12.45 7.54
CA ARG A 127 15.39 -12.63 8.91
C ARG A 127 15.76 -14.08 9.20
N LYS A 128 14.94 -15.04 8.78
CA LYS A 128 15.23 -16.48 8.95
C LYS A 128 16.40 -16.96 8.10
N ALA A 129 16.63 -16.35 6.93
CA ALA A 129 17.78 -16.63 6.08
C ALA A 129 19.10 -16.15 6.67
N GLY A 130 19.06 -15.15 7.56
CA GLY A 130 20.23 -14.56 8.23
C GLY A 130 21.01 -13.57 7.34
N ALA A 131 21.18 -13.87 6.06
CA ALA A 131 21.80 -12.97 5.09
C ALA A 131 21.13 -13.09 3.72
N VAL A 132 21.14 -11.97 2.99
CA VAL A 132 20.77 -11.93 1.57
C VAL A 132 22.07 -11.99 0.76
N PRO A 133 22.20 -12.91 -0.20
CA PRO A 133 23.40 -12.97 -1.02
C PRO A 133 23.57 -11.66 -1.81
N PRO A 134 24.79 -11.15 -2.03
CA PRO A 134 25.01 -9.88 -2.73
C PRO A 134 24.60 -9.97 -4.21
N GLU A 135 24.79 -11.14 -4.80
CA GLU A 135 24.44 -11.47 -6.19
C GLU A 135 23.76 -12.84 -6.23
N ALA A 136 22.95 -13.06 -7.26
CA ALA A 136 22.37 -14.37 -7.53
C ALA A 136 22.25 -14.59 -9.04
N SER A 137 22.46 -15.84 -9.45
CA SER A 137 22.22 -16.28 -10.83
C SER A 137 20.80 -16.84 -10.94
N PHE A 138 20.09 -16.42 -11.99
CA PHE A 138 18.79 -16.96 -12.39
C PHE A 138 18.91 -18.00 -13.51
N ASP A 139 20.10 -18.63 -13.65
CA ASP A 139 20.37 -19.69 -14.63
C ASP A 139 19.78 -21.04 -14.19
N TYR A 140 18.46 -21.10 -14.15
CA TYR A 140 17.66 -22.30 -13.95
C TYR A 140 16.26 -22.08 -14.55
N PRO A 141 15.46 -23.14 -14.78
CA PRO A 141 14.09 -22.97 -15.26
C PRO A 141 13.24 -22.23 -14.22
N LEU A 142 12.95 -20.95 -14.49
CA LEU A 142 12.10 -20.14 -13.62
C LEU A 142 10.66 -20.66 -13.63
N THR A 143 10.05 -20.68 -12.44
CA THR A 143 8.61 -20.95 -12.31
C THR A 143 7.79 -19.77 -12.81
N ALA A 144 6.52 -20.01 -13.15
CA ALA A 144 5.60 -18.95 -13.54
C ALA A 144 5.48 -17.83 -12.48
N HIS A 145 5.51 -18.19 -11.20
CA HIS A 145 5.45 -17.24 -10.07
C HIS A 145 6.72 -16.39 -9.96
N GLU A 146 7.90 -16.95 -10.24
CA GLU A 146 9.15 -16.18 -10.27
C GLU A 146 9.15 -15.20 -11.44
N VAL A 147 8.69 -15.63 -12.63
CA VAL A 147 8.58 -14.77 -13.81
C VAL A 147 7.60 -13.61 -13.58
N GLU A 148 6.42 -13.89 -13.02
CA GLU A 148 5.41 -12.87 -12.70
C GLU A 148 5.97 -11.82 -11.73
N LEU A 149 6.67 -12.23 -10.67
CA LEU A 149 7.29 -11.29 -9.75
C LEU A 149 8.38 -10.44 -10.41
N ILE A 150 9.25 -11.04 -11.22
CA ILE A 150 10.32 -10.31 -11.92
C ILE A 150 9.72 -9.26 -12.85
N ASP A 151 8.69 -9.62 -13.62
CA ASP A 151 7.99 -8.69 -14.50
C ASP A 151 7.34 -7.54 -13.72
N LEU A 152 6.57 -7.83 -12.67
CA LEU A 152 5.96 -6.78 -11.83
C LEU A 152 7.00 -5.87 -11.18
N LEU A 153 8.11 -6.41 -10.69
CA LEU A 153 9.20 -5.61 -10.11
C LEU A 153 9.81 -4.66 -11.13
N SER A 154 10.01 -5.12 -12.37
CA SER A 154 10.58 -4.32 -13.45
C SER A 154 9.71 -3.12 -13.84
N ARG A 155 8.40 -3.19 -13.63
CA ARG A 155 7.43 -2.16 -14.00
C ARG A 155 7.38 -0.98 -13.03
N PHE A 156 7.91 -1.11 -11.81
CA PHE A 156 7.81 -0.09 -10.76
C PHE A 156 8.16 1.33 -11.24
N PRO A 157 9.32 1.57 -11.92
CA PRO A 157 9.69 2.93 -12.32
C PRO A 157 8.70 3.56 -13.29
N ALA A 158 8.17 2.78 -14.23
CA ALA A 158 7.20 3.25 -15.21
C ALA A 158 5.85 3.60 -14.55
N VAL A 159 5.38 2.78 -13.61
CA VAL A 159 4.14 3.06 -12.86
C VAL A 159 4.28 4.34 -12.03
N VAL A 160 5.44 4.56 -11.39
CA VAL A 160 5.70 5.81 -10.64
C VAL A 160 5.63 7.03 -11.55
N GLN A 161 6.26 6.95 -12.74
CA GLN A 161 6.21 8.05 -13.71
C GLN A 161 4.78 8.29 -14.21
N GLN A 162 4.02 7.23 -14.48
CA GLN A 162 2.64 7.34 -14.91
C GLN A 162 1.76 8.00 -13.83
N ALA A 163 1.87 7.56 -12.58
CA ALA A 163 1.16 8.14 -11.44
C ALA A 163 1.44 9.65 -11.29
N ALA A 164 2.71 10.05 -11.46
CA ALA A 164 3.13 11.45 -11.37
C ALA A 164 2.62 12.30 -12.55
N LEU A 165 2.73 11.78 -13.79
CA LEU A 165 2.30 12.49 -14.99
C LEU A 165 0.79 12.72 -15.03
N GLU A 166 0.02 11.72 -14.57
CA GLU A 166 -1.44 11.78 -14.57
C GLU A 166 -2.03 12.37 -13.28
N TYR A 167 -1.20 12.65 -12.26
CA TYR A 167 -1.65 13.00 -10.91
C TYR A 167 -2.61 11.96 -10.30
N LYS A 168 -2.33 10.67 -10.54
CA LYS A 168 -3.20 9.54 -10.14
C LYS A 168 -2.47 8.56 -9.22
N PRO A 169 -2.60 8.71 -7.89
CA PRO A 169 -2.09 7.76 -6.91
C PRO A 169 -2.67 6.34 -7.07
N LEU A 170 -3.87 6.21 -7.66
CA LEU A 170 -4.52 4.93 -7.94
C LEU A 170 -3.61 3.94 -8.68
N HIS A 171 -2.76 4.43 -9.59
CA HIS A 171 -1.81 3.58 -10.32
C HIS A 171 -0.83 2.90 -9.36
N MET A 172 -0.33 3.64 -8.38
CA MET A 172 0.54 3.10 -7.34
C MET A 172 -0.21 2.14 -6.41
N ALA A 173 -1.42 2.50 -5.97
CA ALA A 173 -2.24 1.65 -5.11
C ALA A 173 -2.54 0.30 -5.77
N THR A 174 -2.94 0.32 -7.04
CA THR A 174 -3.19 -0.89 -7.84
C THR A 174 -1.92 -1.72 -7.98
N TYR A 175 -0.79 -1.08 -8.30
CA TYR A 175 0.48 -1.75 -8.46
C TYR A 175 0.95 -2.47 -7.20
N VAL A 176 0.93 -1.81 -6.03
CA VAL A 176 1.40 -2.44 -4.79
C VAL A 176 0.50 -3.60 -4.36
N TYR A 177 -0.80 -3.53 -4.67
CA TYR A 177 -1.72 -4.66 -4.49
C TYR A 177 -1.36 -5.83 -5.39
N GLU A 178 -1.18 -5.61 -6.69
CA GLU A 178 -0.80 -6.68 -7.62
C GLU A 178 0.55 -7.31 -7.25
N LEU A 179 1.54 -6.51 -6.86
CA LEU A 179 2.82 -7.01 -6.38
C LEU A 179 2.67 -7.85 -5.10
N ALA A 180 1.85 -7.42 -4.15
CA ALA A 180 1.58 -8.19 -2.94
C ALA A 180 0.84 -9.51 -3.27
N ARG A 181 -0.13 -9.49 -4.18
CA ARG A 181 -0.87 -10.66 -4.65
C ARG A 181 0.05 -11.69 -5.28
N ALA A 182 0.90 -11.26 -6.21
CA ALA A 182 1.90 -12.12 -6.85
C ALA A 182 2.91 -12.67 -5.83
N PHE A 183 3.33 -11.85 -4.85
CA PHE A 183 4.23 -12.30 -3.79
C PHE A 183 3.61 -13.36 -2.89
N HIS A 184 2.33 -13.19 -2.49
CA HIS A 184 1.63 -14.20 -1.72
C HIS A 184 1.51 -15.51 -2.51
N SER A 185 1.21 -15.44 -3.81
CA SER A 185 1.19 -16.62 -4.69
C SER A 185 2.54 -17.32 -4.74
N PHE A 186 3.63 -16.58 -4.98
CA PHE A 186 5.00 -17.10 -4.93
C PHE A 186 5.35 -17.72 -3.58
N TYR A 187 4.99 -17.05 -2.46
CA TYR A 187 5.24 -17.53 -1.10
C TYR A 187 4.58 -18.89 -0.83
N HIS A 188 3.40 -19.13 -1.39
CA HIS A 188 2.69 -20.40 -1.24
C HIS A 188 3.22 -21.50 -2.18
N ALA A 189 3.66 -21.14 -3.38
CA ALA A 189 4.08 -22.10 -4.40
C ALA A 189 5.57 -22.50 -4.31
N ALA A 190 6.45 -21.60 -3.86
CA ALA A 190 7.90 -21.78 -3.92
C ALA A 190 8.54 -21.89 -2.54
N GLN A 191 9.30 -22.97 -2.32
CA GLN A 191 10.13 -23.11 -1.12
C GLN A 191 11.36 -22.19 -1.24
N VAL A 192 11.46 -21.17 -0.38
CA VAL A 192 12.60 -20.25 -0.40
C VAL A 192 13.77 -20.82 0.41
N LEU A 193 13.57 -21.08 1.71
CA LEU A 193 14.65 -21.49 2.62
C LEU A 193 15.08 -22.96 2.43
N ALA A 194 14.14 -23.79 1.98
CA ALA A 194 14.35 -25.21 1.69
C ALA A 194 14.31 -25.48 0.18
N ALA A 195 14.82 -24.53 -0.62
CA ALA A 195 14.92 -24.72 -2.07
C ALA A 195 15.84 -25.89 -2.43
N GLU A 196 15.67 -26.40 -3.65
CA GLU A 196 16.29 -27.62 -4.15
C GLU A 196 17.81 -27.50 -4.32
N SER A 197 18.31 -26.27 -4.51
CA SER A 197 19.74 -25.97 -4.60
C SER A 197 20.05 -24.61 -3.97
N GLU A 198 21.30 -24.41 -3.56
CA GLU A 198 21.76 -23.11 -3.05
C GLU A 198 21.64 -22.01 -4.11
N GLN A 199 21.77 -22.33 -5.40
CA GLN A 199 21.55 -21.37 -6.48
C GLN A 199 20.10 -20.85 -6.49
N ILE A 200 19.12 -21.76 -6.45
CA ILE A 200 17.70 -21.41 -6.45
C ILE A 200 17.34 -20.66 -5.16
N LYS A 201 17.82 -21.13 -4.02
CA LYS A 201 17.65 -20.45 -2.72
C LYS A 201 18.14 -19.01 -2.78
N ASN A 202 19.35 -18.78 -3.31
CA ASN A 202 19.95 -17.46 -3.40
C ASN A 202 19.18 -16.53 -4.35
N ALA A 203 18.74 -17.05 -5.50
CA ALA A 203 17.89 -16.32 -6.45
C ALA A 203 16.55 -15.92 -5.82
N ARG A 204 15.87 -16.86 -5.16
CA ARG A 204 14.60 -16.61 -4.45
C ARG A 204 14.77 -15.64 -3.29
N LEU A 205 15.84 -15.71 -2.51
CA LEU A 205 16.14 -14.73 -1.46
C LEU A 205 16.34 -13.32 -2.02
N ARG A 206 16.99 -13.20 -3.19
CA ARG A 206 17.11 -11.91 -3.89
C ARG A 206 15.78 -11.40 -4.40
N LEU A 207 14.94 -12.28 -4.92
CA LEU A 207 13.59 -11.92 -5.36
C LEU A 207 12.75 -11.42 -4.18
N VAL A 208 12.78 -12.11 -3.03
CA VAL A 208 12.12 -11.68 -1.79
C VAL A 208 12.64 -10.32 -1.32
N ALA A 209 13.96 -10.10 -1.35
CA ALA A 209 14.56 -8.83 -0.97
C ALA A 209 14.13 -7.68 -1.89
N ALA A 210 14.10 -7.92 -3.20
CA ALA A 210 13.61 -6.96 -4.18
C ALA A 210 12.12 -6.64 -3.96
N THR A 211 11.28 -7.65 -3.78
CA THR A 211 9.86 -7.45 -3.47
C THR A 211 9.64 -6.65 -2.20
N ARG A 212 10.36 -6.97 -1.12
CA ARG A 212 10.29 -6.20 0.12
C ARG A 212 10.60 -4.73 -0.13
N GLN A 213 11.72 -4.44 -0.81
CA GLN A 213 12.15 -3.07 -1.06
C GLN A 213 11.14 -2.30 -1.93
N THR A 214 10.62 -2.94 -2.97
CA THR A 214 9.65 -2.33 -3.88
C THR A 214 8.31 -2.08 -3.18
N LEU A 215 7.82 -3.02 -2.36
CA LEU A 215 6.63 -2.80 -1.53
C LEU A 215 6.83 -1.65 -0.54
N ALA A 216 7.96 -1.59 0.16
CA ALA A 216 8.27 -0.51 1.08
C ALA A 216 8.31 0.86 0.37
N ASN A 217 8.93 0.93 -0.81
CA ASN A 217 8.97 2.14 -1.61
C ASN A 217 7.59 2.55 -2.11
N GLY A 218 6.80 1.61 -2.63
CA GLY A 218 5.45 1.86 -3.13
C GLY A 218 4.48 2.30 -2.04
N LEU A 219 4.51 1.65 -0.87
CA LEU A 219 3.72 2.05 0.29
C LEU A 219 4.14 3.45 0.78
N ARG A 220 5.44 3.75 0.81
CA ARG A 220 5.92 5.09 1.18
C ARG A 220 5.44 6.18 0.22
N LEU A 221 5.35 5.90 -1.08
CA LEU A 221 4.79 6.85 -2.06
C LEU A 221 3.29 7.12 -1.85
N LEU A 222 2.60 6.22 -1.16
CA LEU A 222 1.20 6.35 -0.77
C LEU A 222 1.02 6.84 0.67
N ASP A 223 2.11 7.26 1.34
CA ASP A 223 2.13 7.64 2.76
C ASP A 223 1.63 6.53 3.72
N ILE A 224 1.83 5.26 3.32
CA ILE A 224 1.49 4.09 4.12
C ILE A 224 2.76 3.52 4.73
N GLN A 225 2.78 3.36 6.04
CA GLN A 225 3.89 2.73 6.74
C GLN A 225 3.86 1.21 6.54
N ALA A 226 5.03 0.59 6.36
CA ALA A 226 5.16 -0.85 6.17
C ALA A 226 5.69 -1.50 7.45
N PRO A 227 4.83 -2.09 8.30
CA PRO A 227 5.28 -2.68 9.55
C PRO A 227 6.30 -3.81 9.32
N GLU A 228 7.21 -3.98 10.27
CA GLU A 228 8.17 -5.10 10.24
C GLU A 228 7.54 -6.40 10.77
N VAL A 229 6.50 -6.27 11.60
CA VAL A 229 5.75 -7.35 12.24
C VAL A 229 4.26 -6.98 12.29
N MET A 230 3.40 -7.98 12.20
CA MET A 230 1.94 -7.89 12.34
C MET A 230 1.44 -9.01 13.24
#